data_AF-A0A7Y8M288-F1
#
_entry.id   AF-A0A7Y8M288-F1
#
_cell.length_a   1.000
_cell.length_b   1.000
_cell.length_c   1.000
_cell.angle_alpha   90.00
_cell.angle_beta   90.00
_cell.angle_gamma   90.00
#
_symmetry.space_group_name_H-M   'P 1'
#
loop_
_entity.id
_entity.type
_entity.pdbx_description
1 polymer ?
#
loop_
_entity_poly.entity_id
_entity_poly.type
_entity_poly.pdbx_seq_one_letter_code
_entity_poly.pdbx_strand_id
1 'polypeptide(L)' 'MSSYREQKKYLESLKKYERSFTRQEYDEYKLFVKRDKDDDEFDTVSMKRLKELHDKYHKPVDTSKYDKFFKKSDDNTLEN' A
#
# COMPACT_ATOMS: atom_id res chain seq x y z
N MET A 1 13.95 1.75 17.22
CA MET A 1 12.65 1.11 17.53
C MET A 1 12.35 0.16 16.38
N SER A 2 12.12 -1.12 16.64
CA SER A 2 12.20 -2.18 15.64
C SER A 2 11.12 -2.08 14.58
N SER A 3 11.53 -1.92 13.30
CA SER A 3 10.68 -1.86 12.10
C SER A 3 9.57 -2.95 12.10
N TYR A 4 9.92 -4.14 12.59
CA TYR A 4 9.02 -5.27 12.77
C TYR A 4 7.79 -5.02 13.66
N ARG A 5 7.94 -4.24 14.74
CA ARG A 5 6.79 -3.90 15.62
C ARG A 5 5.80 -2.99 14.92
N GLU A 6 6.31 -2.06 14.12
CA GLU A 6 5.47 -1.16 13.31
C GLU A 6 4.81 -1.92 12.16
N GLN A 7 5.53 -2.82 11.48
CA GLN A 7 5.00 -3.73 10.47
C GLN A 7 3.78 -4.51 11.01
N LYS A 8 3.94 -5.23 12.13
CA LYS A 8 2.84 -5.98 12.74
C LYS A 8 1.66 -5.09 13.10
N LYS A 9 1.91 -3.92 13.68
CA LYS A 9 0.86 -2.97 14.03
C LYS A 9 0.05 -2.52 12.80
N TYR A 10 0.74 -2.22 11.69
CA TYR A 10 0.07 -1.83 10.45
C TYR A 10 -0.71 -2.99 9.84
N LEU A 11 -0.13 -4.20 9.80
CA LEU A 11 -0.81 -5.41 9.32
C LEU A 11 -2.06 -5.72 10.12
N GLU A 12 -2.00 -5.69 11.46
CA GLU A 12 -3.16 -5.95 12.31
C GLU A 12 -4.27 -4.90 12.13
N SER A 13 -3.88 -3.64 11.92
CA SER A 13 -4.83 -2.57 11.64
C SER A 13 -5.50 -2.80 10.28
N LEU A 14 -4.71 -3.10 9.25
CA LEU A 14 -5.15 -3.39 7.89
C LEU A 14 -5.98 -4.67 7.78
N LYS A 15 -5.73 -5.68 8.62
CA LYS A 15 -6.49 -6.93 8.68
C LYS A 15 -7.99 -6.68 8.87
N LYS A 16 -8.36 -5.67 9.65
CA LYS A 16 -9.77 -5.31 9.87
C LYS A 16 -10.43 -4.70 8.63
N TYR A 17 -9.62 -4.09 7.76
CA TYR A 17 -10.05 -3.48 6.52
C TYR A 17 -9.92 -4.42 5.31
N GLU A 18 -9.48 -5.67 5.50
CA GLU A 18 -9.30 -6.64 4.41
C GLU A 18 -10.57 -6.85 3.57
N ARG A 19 -11.75 -6.71 4.20
CA ARG A 19 -13.06 -6.81 3.54
C ARG A 19 -13.45 -5.55 2.75
N SER A 20 -12.81 -4.43 3.05
CA SER A 20 -13.00 -3.14 2.35
C SER A 20 -11.96 -2.93 1.25
N PHE A 21 -10.96 -3.81 1.14
CA PHE A 21 -9.92 -3.71 0.12
C PHE A 21 -10.47 -3.96 -1.27
N THR A 22 -9.93 -3.21 -2.23
CA THR A 22 -10.07 -3.56 -3.63
C THR A 22 -9.28 -4.83 -3.92
N ARG A 23 -9.60 -5.51 -5.02
CA ARG A 23 -8.96 -6.78 -5.37
C ARG A 23 -7.42 -6.67 -5.49
N GLN A 24 -6.92 -5.55 -6.01
CA GLN A 24 -5.48 -5.28 -6.11
C GLN A 24 -4.83 -5.11 -4.73
N GLU A 25 -5.44 -4.30 -3.87
CA GLU A 25 -4.95 -4.06 -2.50
C GLU A 25 -5.00 -5.32 -1.63
N TYR A 26 -6.02 -6.16 -1.84
CA TYR A 26 -6.13 -7.44 -1.14
C TYR A 26 -5.00 -8.39 -1.55
N ASP A 27 -4.65 -8.45 -2.84
CA ASP A 27 -3.50 -9.23 -3.31
C ASP A 27 -2.16 -8.70 -2.74
N GLU A 28 -1.97 -7.37 -2.73
CA GLU A 28 -0.78 -6.74 -2.09
C GLU A 28 -0.73 -7.04 -0.59
N TYR A 29 -1.84 -6.85 0.13
CA TYR A 29 -1.94 -7.14 1.56
C TYR A 29 -1.63 -8.61 1.85
N LYS A 30 -2.16 -9.53 1.05
CA LYS A 30 -1.90 -10.97 1.19
C LYS A 30 -0.41 -11.30 1.00
N LEU A 31 0.29 -10.58 0.12
CA LEU A 31 1.74 -10.70 -0.05
C LEU A 31 2.50 -10.23 1.19
N PHE A 32 2.10 -9.10 1.79
CA PHE A 32 2.67 -8.62 3.05
C PHE A 32 2.44 -9.61 4.20
N VAL A 33 1.22 -10.12 4.34
CA VAL A 33 0.89 -11.13 5.37
C VAL A 33 1.71 -12.41 5.22
N LYS A 34 1.98 -12.85 3.99
CA LYS A 34 2.88 -13.99 3.74
C LYS A 34 4.29 -13.72 4.24
N ARG A 35 4.89 -12.59 3.83
CA ARG A 35 6.25 -12.20 4.26
C ARG A 35 6.37 -12.05 5.77
N ASP A 36 5.37 -11.46 6.43
CA ASP A 36 5.34 -11.36 7.89
C ASP A 36 5.29 -12.74 8.58
N LYS A 37 4.59 -13.70 7.96
CA LYS A 37 4.50 -15.08 8.46
C LYS A 37 5.80 -15.86 8.29
N ASP A 38 6.56 -15.56 7.23
CA ASP A 38 7.89 -16.12 7.00
C ASP A 38 8.98 -15.42 7.86
N ASP A 39 8.59 -14.48 8.74
CA ASP A 39 9.47 -13.65 9.57
C ASP A 39 10.46 -12.78 8.76
N ASP A 40 10.15 -12.55 7.48
CA ASP A 40 10.92 -11.68 6.60
C ASP A 40 10.67 -10.21 6.95
N GLU A 41 11.77 -9.47 7.12
CA GLU A 41 11.71 -8.02 7.34
C GLU A 41 11.30 -7.31 6.04
N PHE A 42 10.35 -6.40 6.13
CA PHE A 42 9.91 -5.65 4.96
C PHE A 42 10.98 -4.65 4.51
N ASP A 43 11.35 -4.74 3.24
CA ASP A 43 12.13 -3.69 2.58
C ASP A 43 11.45 -2.32 2.69
N THR A 44 12.23 -1.26 2.52
CA THR A 44 11.75 0.13 2.56
C THR A 44 10.56 0.38 1.62
N VAL A 45 10.52 -0.29 0.46
CA VAL A 45 9.39 -0.20 -0.49
C VAL A 45 8.13 -0.86 0.08
N SER A 46 8.26 -2.05 0.66
CA SER A 46 7.15 -2.78 1.29
C SER A 46 6.61 -2.03 2.50
N MET A 47 7.48 -1.49 3.35
CA MET A 47 7.07 -0.65 4.48
C MET A 47 6.35 0.63 4.04
N LYS A 48 6.82 1.27 2.95
CA LYS A 48 6.17 2.45 2.39
C LYS A 48 4.76 2.12 1.88
N ARG A 49 4.61 1.04 1.12
CA ARG A 49 3.31 0.57 0.58
C ARG A 49 2.34 0.18 1.69
N LEU A 50 2.81 -0.55 2.70
CA LEU A 50 2.00 -0.91 3.87
C LEU A 50 1.47 0.34 4.60
N LYS A 51 2.33 1.35 4.76
CA LYS A 51 1.97 2.63 5.37
C LYS A 51 1.00 3.45 4.52
N GLU A 52 1.20 3.48 3.19
CA GLU A 52 0.27 4.13 2.25
C GLU A 52 -1.11 3.46 2.27
N LEU A 53 -1.15 2.12 2.27
CA LEU A 53 -2.39 1.36 2.39
C LEU A 53 -3.07 1.67 3.73
N HIS A 54 -2.32 1.67 4.83
CA HIS A 54 -2.86 2.02 6.15
C HIS A 54 -3.41 3.45 6.20
N ASP A 55 -2.68 4.43 5.69
CA ASP A 55 -3.12 5.83 5.65
C ASP A 55 -4.41 6.00 4.81
N LYS A 56 -4.55 5.26 3.71
CA LYS A 56 -5.75 5.29 2.86
C LYS A 56 -7.03 4.87 3.58
N TYR A 57 -6.95 3.84 4.44
CA TYR A 57 -8.10 3.34 5.20
C TYR A 57 -8.28 4.04 6.56
N HIS A 58 -7.23 4.71 7.06
CA HIS A 58 -7.24 5.38 8.36
C HIS A 58 -7.44 6.91 8.27
N LYS A 59 -7.18 7.56 7.12
CA LYS A 59 -7.53 8.97 6.89
C LYS A 59 -8.76 9.11 5.99
N PRO A 60 -9.56 10.18 6.14
CA PRO A 60 -10.44 10.63 5.06
C PRO A 60 -9.55 10.92 3.84
N VAL A 61 -9.83 10.20 2.77
CA VAL A 61 -8.97 10.13 1.57
C VAL A 61 -8.74 11.53 1.00
N ASP A 62 -7.53 12.06 1.13
CA ASP A 62 -7.11 13.24 0.36
C ASP A 62 -6.62 12.74 -1.01
N THR A 63 -7.59 12.59 -1.91
CA THR A 63 -7.42 12.06 -3.28
C THR A 63 -6.47 12.89 -4.15
N SER A 64 -6.06 14.07 -3.71
CA SER A 64 -5.20 15.01 -4.47
C SER A 64 -3.80 14.46 -4.82
N LYS A 65 -3.28 13.46 -4.08
CA LYS A 65 -1.92 12.92 -4.33
C LYS A 65 -1.87 11.77 -5.34
N TYR A 66 -2.97 11.06 -5.54
CA TYR A 66 -3.02 9.92 -6.46
C TYR A 66 -3.23 10.35 -7.93
N ASP A 67 -3.65 11.59 -8.16
CA ASP A 67 -3.77 12.17 -9.52
C ASP A 67 -2.44 12.09 -10.31
N LYS A 68 -1.31 12.19 -9.61
CA LYS A 68 0.04 12.07 -10.21
C LYS A 68 0.44 10.63 -10.59
N PHE A 69 -0.23 9.62 -10.04
CA PHE A 69 -0.01 8.21 -10.40
C PHE A 69 -0.96 7.71 -11.50
N PHE A 70 -2.07 8.40 -11.75
CA PHE A 70 -3.08 8.03 -12.76
C PHE A 70 -3.16 8.96 -13.96
N LYS A 71 -2.41 10.07 -14.00
CA LYS A 71 -2.10 10.72 -15.27
C LYS A 71 -1.28 9.75 -16.10
N LYS A 72 -2.00 8.96 -16.92
CA LYS A 72 -1.52 8.48 -18.21
C LYS A 72 -0.62 9.57 -18.77
N SER A 73 0.55 9.16 -19.21
CA SER A 73 1.28 9.92 -20.22
C SER A 73 0.32 10.11 -21.39
N ASP A 74 -0.48 11.17 -21.34
CA ASP A 74 -1.21 11.68 -22.49
C ASP A 74 -0.12 12.08 -23.49
N ASP A 75 -0.05 11.24 -24.52
CA ASP A 75 0.30 11.59 -25.87
C ASP A 75 1.69 12.20 -26.09
N ASN A 76 2.65 11.35 -26.46
CA ASN A 76 3.67 11.77 -27.40
C ASN A 76 3.51 10.95 -28.69
N THR A 77 2.43 11.22 -29.40
CA THR A 77 2.23 10.79 -30.77
C THR A 77 2.01 12.02 -31.65
N LEU A 78 3.05 12.38 -32.43
CA LEU A 78 3.04 13.21 -33.64
C LEU A 78 2.73 14.72 -33.38
N GLU A 79 3.33 15.74 -34.00
CA GLU A 79 3.95 15.90 -35.31
C GLU A 79 4.68 17.27 -35.38
N ASN A 80 5.93 17.29 -35.88
CA ASN A 80 6.53 18.21 -36.87
C ASN A 80 8.06 18.21 -36.78
#